data_AF-Q9LTI0-F1
#
_entry.id   AF-Q9LTI0-F1
#
_cell.length_a   1.000
_cell.length_b   1.000
_cell.length_c   1.000
_cell.angle_alpha   90.00
_cell.angle_beta   90.00
_cell.angle_gamma   90.00
#
_symmetry.space_group_name_H-M   'P 1'
#
loop_
_entity.id
_entity.type
_entity.pdbx_description
1 polymer ?
#
loop_
_entity_poly.entity_id
_entity_poly.type
_entity_poly.pdbx_seq_one_letter_code
_entity_poly.pdbx_strand_id
1 'polypeptide(L)'
;MEAVLLCSKLVPRAASLEGNQKFSFRHLNKHLKCNSLRADSRDTPLLRGFEAIKSPSIWSCAPFPVRKGSWVPPRCSISSSTVSDSDNPFLSQFRTFSFGSMVKKVRELKVKPMDVVKLTLLLSILTVAAKKTLTLVLDPFFWMYFSWTWLFWPWFIAVGLAGYGIYCFRKHWLGEANAFEQLGIVTSVFTWLTLVPPAYFNGYLEGWPYVFFLAYHYFFFFNVSVRKRLYGDFYARTHDPKWDVNTPLWSRILFGVGIMVGHWLAAFEGPELHRLPGGWANVGIWILIVITMLMHYDSTLYLARYSEKVVVPTAVVQFGPYRWVRHPIYASTMLLFAAYCTALRAPLSLLFLLAVCLVYYNKKAKMEEELMVESFGQSYSDYADKVRHKFIPFVY
;
A
#
# COMPACT_ATOMS: atom_id res chain seq x y z
N MET A 1 0.94 -1.54 9.84
CA MET A 1 -0.07 -2.53 9.43
C MET A 1 0.29 -3.85 10.11
N GLU A 2 -0.04 -3.98 11.39
CA GLU A 2 0.30 -5.15 12.21
C GLU A 2 -0.91 -6.03 12.57
N ALA A 3 -2.10 -5.72 12.05
CA ALA A 3 -3.36 -6.37 12.46
C ALA A 3 -3.93 -7.38 11.45
N VAL A 4 -3.16 -7.90 10.49
CA VAL A 4 -3.69 -8.87 9.51
C VAL A 4 -3.08 -10.27 9.62
N LEU A 5 -1.87 -10.49 10.13
CA LEU A 5 -1.31 -11.84 10.29
C LEU A 5 -0.24 -11.92 11.39
N LEU A 6 -0.64 -11.89 12.67
CA LEU A 6 0.23 -12.37 13.77
C LEU A 6 0.06 -13.88 13.93
N CYS A 7 0.84 -14.64 13.16
CA CYS A 7 0.97 -16.07 13.37
C CYS A 7 1.95 -16.32 14.52
N SER A 8 1.41 -16.82 15.64
CA SER A 8 2.05 -17.64 16.67
C SER A 8 3.57 -17.49 16.88
N LYS A 9 3.97 -16.78 17.94
CA LYS A 9 5.22 -17.08 18.62
C LYS A 9 5.14 -18.51 19.17
N LEU A 10 5.80 -19.46 18.51
CA LEU A 10 6.12 -20.76 19.08
C LEU A 10 7.10 -20.54 20.24
N VAL A 11 6.61 -20.70 21.46
CA VAL A 11 7.43 -20.87 22.66
C VAL A 11 8.09 -22.25 22.56
N PRO A 12 9.42 -22.38 22.68
CA PRO A 12 10.04 -23.69 22.78
C PRO A 12 9.71 -24.26 24.15
N ARG A 13 8.81 -25.25 24.17
CA ARG A 13 8.53 -26.02 25.38
C ARG A 13 9.74 -26.91 25.64
N ALA A 14 10.56 -26.51 26.61
CA ALA A 14 11.54 -27.40 27.22
C ALA A 14 10.77 -28.54 27.89
N ALA A 15 10.75 -29.71 27.25
CA ALA A 15 10.37 -30.96 27.88
C ALA A 15 11.67 -31.75 28.12
N SER A 16 11.95 -31.96 29.40
CA SER A 16 12.96 -32.91 29.87
C SER A 16 12.62 -34.31 29.37
N LEU A 17 13.49 -34.89 28.55
CA LEU A 17 13.53 -36.33 28.37
C LEU A 17 14.98 -36.76 28.15
N GLU A 18 15.47 -37.55 29.11
CA GLU A 18 16.70 -38.33 29.03
C GLU A 18 16.72 -39.17 27.75
N GLY A 19 17.85 -39.22 27.05
CA GLY A 19 17.96 -40.08 25.87
C GLY A 19 19.03 -39.67 24.86
N ASN A 20 20.28 -39.68 25.30
CA ASN A 20 21.49 -40.06 24.56
C ASN A 20 21.37 -40.23 23.01
N GLN A 21 21.79 -39.24 22.22
CA GLN A 21 22.78 -39.40 21.12
C GLN A 21 22.99 -38.09 20.32
N LYS A 22 24.26 -37.85 19.99
CA LYS A 22 24.87 -36.65 19.36
C LYS A 22 24.37 -36.41 17.94
N PHE A 23 24.10 -35.16 17.57
CA PHE A 23 24.58 -34.56 16.31
C PHE A 23 24.64 -33.02 16.41
N SER A 24 25.80 -32.46 16.09
CA SER A 24 26.11 -31.03 16.15
C SER A 24 26.10 -30.43 14.74
N PHE A 25 25.53 -29.24 14.58
CA PHE A 25 25.95 -28.31 13.53
C PHE A 25 26.10 -26.89 14.11
N ARG A 26 27.35 -26.53 14.38
CA ARG A 26 27.89 -25.16 14.50
C ARG A 26 27.77 -24.46 13.14
N HIS A 27 27.27 -23.21 13.10
CA HIS A 27 28.03 -22.00 12.71
C HIS A 27 27.09 -20.79 12.53
N LEU A 28 27.35 -19.70 13.28
CA LEU A 28 27.17 -18.26 12.97
C LEU A 28 26.83 -17.45 14.22
N ASN A 29 27.87 -17.20 15.00
CA ASN A 29 27.93 -16.11 15.97
C ASN A 29 28.43 -14.85 15.24
N LYS A 30 27.70 -13.74 15.31
CA LYS A 30 28.27 -12.39 15.12
C LYS A 30 27.76 -11.48 16.24
N HIS A 31 28.72 -11.11 17.09
CA HIS A 31 28.62 -10.17 18.19
C HIS A 31 28.18 -8.78 17.75
N LEU A 32 27.31 -8.15 18.55
CA LEU A 32 27.26 -6.70 18.74
C LEU A 32 27.05 -6.43 20.24
N LYS A 33 28.16 -6.19 20.95
CA LYS A 33 28.20 -5.59 22.29
C LYS A 33 28.18 -4.08 22.10
N CYS A 34 27.22 -3.36 22.68
CA CYS A 34 27.34 -1.93 22.91
C CYS A 34 27.62 -1.71 24.39
N ASN A 35 28.80 -1.17 24.69
CA ASN A 35 29.25 -0.86 26.04
C ASN A 35 28.67 0.48 26.51
N SER A 36 28.03 0.45 27.68
CA SER A 36 28.18 1.40 28.79
C SER A 36 28.92 2.71 28.51
N LEU A 37 28.24 3.84 28.67
CA LEU A 37 28.78 5.03 29.34
C LEU A 37 27.72 5.61 30.28
N ARG A 38 27.96 5.43 31.57
CA ARG A 38 27.28 6.08 32.71
C ARG A 38 28.13 7.31 33.03
N ALA A 39 27.55 8.51 32.96
CA ALA A 39 28.14 9.73 33.49
C ALA A 39 27.16 10.32 34.50
N ASP A 40 27.60 10.36 35.75
CA ASP A 40 26.90 10.84 36.91
C ASP A 40 27.79 11.95 37.50
N SER A 41 27.33 13.19 37.50
CA SER A 41 27.89 14.24 38.37
C SER A 41 27.05 15.53 38.37
N ARG A 42 26.44 15.78 39.53
CA ARG A 42 26.44 17.04 40.30
C ARG A 42 25.66 18.25 39.76
N ASP A 43 24.53 18.48 40.43
CA ASP A 43 24.17 19.69 41.18
C ASP A 43 24.56 21.07 40.62
N THR A 44 23.56 21.91 40.32
CA THR A 44 23.06 23.05 41.15
C THR A 44 22.43 24.13 40.22
N PRO A 45 21.30 24.78 40.57
CA PRO A 45 20.50 25.59 39.64
C PRO A 45 20.68 27.11 39.83
N LEU A 46 20.21 27.92 38.86
CA LEU A 46 19.37 29.14 39.01
C LEU A 46 19.49 30.13 37.82
N LEU A 47 18.40 30.89 37.64
CA LEU A 47 18.16 32.07 36.79
C LEU A 47 17.86 31.86 35.29
N ARG A 48 17.01 32.64 34.61
CA ARG A 48 15.79 33.45 34.86
C ARG A 48 15.56 34.16 33.51
N GLY A 49 14.36 34.03 32.94
CA GLY A 49 13.68 35.06 32.11
C GLY A 49 14.23 35.42 30.72
N PHE A 50 13.36 35.30 29.70
CA PHE A 50 13.09 36.30 28.65
C PHE A 50 11.88 35.76 27.86
N GLU A 51 10.66 36.16 28.24
CA GLU A 51 9.88 37.29 27.70
C GLU A 51 9.27 37.06 26.31
N ALA A 52 7.98 37.40 26.26
CA ALA A 52 7.04 37.17 25.18
C ALA A 52 7.11 38.26 24.10
N ILE A 53 6.84 37.89 22.85
CA ILE A 53 6.49 38.83 21.78
C ILE A 53 5.06 38.51 21.33
N LYS A 54 4.16 39.46 21.62
CA LYS A 54 2.77 39.54 21.15
C LYS A 54 2.72 40.27 19.80
N SER A 55 2.08 39.65 18.79
CA SER A 55 1.09 40.22 17.83
C SER A 55 1.50 41.49 17.01
N PRO A 56 0.70 42.04 16.07
CA PRO A 56 -0.61 41.61 15.57
C PRO A 56 -0.81 41.73 14.02
N SER A 57 -1.98 41.24 13.59
CA SER A 57 -2.93 41.86 12.64
C SER A 57 -2.62 42.04 11.15
N ILE A 58 -3.63 41.61 10.38
CA ILE A 58 -4.09 42.08 9.06
C ILE A 58 -3.25 41.54 7.89
N TRP A 59 -3.93 40.88 6.95
CA TRP A 59 -3.94 41.25 5.53
C TRP A 59 -5.05 40.43 4.84
N SER A 60 -6.04 41.17 4.36
CA SER A 60 -7.14 40.73 3.53
C SER A 60 -6.78 40.88 2.05
N CYS A 61 -7.49 40.12 1.22
CA CYS A 61 -7.81 40.40 -0.19
C CYS A 61 -6.67 40.59 -1.20
N ALA A 62 -6.53 39.61 -2.11
CA ALA A 62 -6.69 39.89 -3.55
C ALA A 62 -6.83 38.57 -4.33
N PRO A 63 -7.73 38.50 -5.33
CA PRO A 63 -7.82 37.36 -6.23
C PRO A 63 -6.70 37.44 -7.28
N PHE A 64 -6.09 36.30 -7.61
CA PHE A 64 -5.07 36.22 -8.66
C PHE A 64 -5.70 36.52 -10.03
N PRO A 65 -5.13 37.45 -10.82
CA PRO A 65 -5.59 37.72 -12.17
C PRO A 65 -5.05 36.67 -13.15
N VAL A 66 -5.94 36.23 -14.03
CA VAL A 66 -5.66 35.43 -15.24
C VAL A 66 -4.69 36.21 -16.13
N ARG A 67 -3.48 35.69 -16.35
CA ARG A 67 -2.60 36.15 -17.43
C ARG A 67 -2.55 35.08 -18.52
N LYS A 68 -3.28 35.32 -19.61
CA LYS A 68 -3.05 34.67 -20.90
C LYS A 68 -1.65 35.05 -21.37
N GLY A 69 -0.71 34.11 -21.33
CA GLY A 69 0.62 34.23 -21.92
C GLY A 69 0.75 33.25 -23.07
N SER A 70 1.05 33.78 -24.24
CA SER A 70 1.21 33.11 -25.54
C SER A 70 2.03 31.81 -25.46
N TRP A 71 1.44 30.70 -25.90
CA TRP A 71 2.17 29.49 -26.28
C TRP A 71 2.74 29.69 -27.69
N VAL A 72 4.01 30.07 -27.77
CA VAL A 72 4.79 30.00 -29.02
C VAL A 72 5.47 28.62 -29.04
N PRO A 73 5.35 27.85 -30.13
CA PRO A 73 6.01 26.55 -30.22
C PRO A 73 7.52 26.74 -30.35
N PRO A 74 8.36 25.86 -29.78
CA PRO A 74 9.80 26.01 -29.87
C PRO A 74 10.26 25.76 -31.31
N ARG A 75 10.80 26.80 -31.97
CA ARG A 75 11.64 26.66 -33.17
C ARG A 75 13.04 26.26 -32.72
N CYS A 76 13.45 25.02 -32.98
CA CYS A 76 14.84 24.63 -32.91
C CYS A 76 15.57 25.02 -34.20
N SER A 77 16.24 26.17 -34.19
CA SER A 77 17.37 26.46 -35.08
C SER A 77 18.41 27.19 -34.26
N ILE A 78 19.40 26.46 -33.74
CA ILE A 78 20.58 27.05 -33.11
C ILE A 78 21.42 27.63 -34.25
N SER A 79 21.39 28.95 -34.34
CA SER A 79 22.25 29.76 -35.18
C SER A 79 23.60 29.95 -34.47
N SER A 80 24.65 29.83 -35.27
CA SER A 80 26.03 30.18 -34.94
C SER A 80 26.15 31.66 -34.60
N SER A 81 26.49 31.99 -33.35
CA SER A 81 27.13 33.27 -33.03
C SER A 81 28.11 33.08 -31.88
N THR A 82 29.38 33.28 -32.22
CA THR A 82 30.55 33.30 -31.34
C THR A 82 30.53 34.54 -30.48
N VAL A 83 30.30 34.42 -29.16
CA VAL A 83 30.55 35.51 -28.21
C VAL A 83 31.15 34.93 -26.92
N SER A 84 32.46 35.21 -26.80
CA SER A 84 33.30 35.39 -25.61
C SER A 84 32.93 34.74 -24.27
N ASP A 85 33.92 33.98 -23.77
CA ASP A 85 34.14 33.54 -22.39
C ASP A 85 33.61 34.55 -21.33
N SER A 86 32.61 34.13 -20.56
CA SER A 86 32.34 34.68 -19.24
C SER A 86 32.30 33.52 -18.24
N ASP A 87 33.09 33.65 -17.19
CA ASP A 87 33.39 32.67 -16.16
C ASP A 87 32.15 31.95 -15.61
N ASN A 88 31.90 30.73 -16.11
CA ASN A 88 30.98 29.80 -15.46
C ASN A 88 31.76 29.07 -14.34
N PRO A 89 31.41 29.25 -13.05
CA PRO A 89 32.11 28.60 -11.94
C PRO A 89 32.04 27.07 -12.04
N PHE A 90 31.04 26.52 -12.73
CA PHE A 90 30.94 25.07 -12.99
C PHE A 90 32.00 24.53 -13.94
N LEU A 91 32.47 25.33 -14.92
CA LEU A 91 33.55 24.93 -15.83
C LEU A 91 34.92 25.10 -15.19
N SER A 92 35.07 26.00 -14.22
CA SER A 92 36.33 26.17 -13.47
C SER A 92 36.72 24.88 -12.72
N GLN A 93 35.73 24.13 -12.21
CA GLN A 93 35.95 22.85 -11.53
C GLN A 93 36.52 21.77 -12.46
N PHE A 94 36.17 21.81 -13.76
CA PHE A 94 36.73 20.93 -14.78
C PHE A 94 38.09 21.42 -15.31
N ARG A 95 38.38 22.73 -15.31
CA ARG A 95 39.70 23.24 -15.71
C ARG A 95 40.82 22.88 -14.72
N THR A 96 40.50 22.69 -13.43
CA THR A 96 41.48 22.22 -12.44
C THR A 96 41.80 20.72 -12.53
N PHE A 97 41.14 19.96 -13.39
CA PHE A 97 41.49 18.56 -13.70
C PHE A 97 42.73 18.50 -14.62
N SER A 98 43.89 18.88 -14.09
CA SER A 98 45.18 18.65 -14.74
C SER A 98 45.44 17.14 -14.85
N PHE A 99 45.66 16.66 -16.09
CA PHE A 99 46.06 15.28 -16.40
C PHE A 99 47.29 14.85 -15.58
N GLY A 100 48.18 15.79 -15.24
CA GLY A 100 49.33 15.57 -14.37
C GLY A 100 48.96 15.13 -12.94
N SER A 101 47.85 15.65 -12.38
CA SER A 101 47.37 15.26 -11.04
C SER A 101 46.77 13.84 -11.04
N MET A 102 46.05 13.46 -12.11
CA MET A 102 45.59 12.09 -12.29
C MET A 102 46.76 11.12 -12.45
N VAL A 103 47.76 11.46 -13.28
CA VAL A 103 48.95 10.60 -13.45
C VAL A 103 49.69 10.44 -12.13
N LYS A 104 49.77 11.49 -11.29
CA LYS A 104 50.40 11.41 -9.96
C LYS A 104 49.58 10.55 -8.99
N LYS A 105 48.25 10.73 -8.93
CA LYS A 105 47.36 9.88 -8.11
C LYS A 105 47.35 8.42 -8.57
N VAL A 106 47.37 8.16 -9.87
CA VAL A 106 47.43 6.81 -10.43
C VAL A 106 48.81 6.18 -10.20
N ARG A 107 49.88 6.97 -10.13
CA ARG A 107 51.22 6.48 -9.79
C ARG A 107 51.38 6.23 -8.27
N GLU A 108 50.65 6.97 -7.43
CA GLU A 108 50.58 6.76 -5.97
C GLU A 108 49.69 5.59 -5.57
N LEU A 109 48.58 5.34 -6.28
CA LEU A 109 47.93 4.05 -6.17
C LEU A 109 48.87 3.01 -6.79
N LYS A 110 49.42 2.11 -5.97
CA LYS A 110 50.05 0.86 -6.40
C LYS A 110 49.02 -0.07 -7.07
N VAL A 111 48.37 0.41 -8.13
CA VAL A 111 47.45 -0.37 -8.94
C VAL A 111 48.30 -1.39 -9.68
N LYS A 112 48.05 -2.68 -9.44
CA LYS A 112 48.68 -3.72 -10.25
C LYS A 112 48.28 -3.48 -11.70
N PRO A 113 49.17 -3.63 -12.69
CA PRO A 113 48.85 -3.40 -14.11
C PRO A 113 47.60 -4.19 -14.55
N MET A 114 47.35 -5.35 -13.94
CA MET A 114 46.14 -6.15 -14.12
C MET A 114 44.83 -5.43 -13.73
N ASP A 115 44.81 -4.57 -12.72
CA ASP A 115 43.58 -3.89 -12.28
C ASP A 115 43.20 -2.73 -13.21
N VAL A 116 44.19 -2.06 -13.82
CA VAL A 116 43.95 -1.03 -14.85
C VAL A 116 43.32 -1.67 -16.10
N VAL A 117 43.87 -2.81 -16.54
CA VAL A 117 43.30 -3.55 -17.68
C VAL A 117 41.85 -3.97 -17.40
N LYS A 118 41.56 -4.51 -16.22
CA LYS A 118 40.18 -4.85 -15.82
C LYS A 118 39.23 -3.65 -15.82
N LEU A 119 39.67 -2.50 -15.30
CA LEU A 119 38.85 -1.29 -15.26
C LEU A 119 38.58 -0.75 -16.68
N THR A 120 39.59 -0.74 -17.56
CA THR A 120 39.43 -0.31 -18.95
C THR A 120 38.50 -1.23 -19.74
N LEU A 121 38.55 -2.54 -19.48
CA LEU A 121 37.63 -3.52 -20.06
C LEU A 121 36.20 -3.33 -19.54
N LEU A 122 36.01 -3.10 -18.24
CA LEU A 122 34.69 -2.80 -17.69
C LEU A 122 34.11 -1.51 -18.27
N LEU A 123 34.92 -0.46 -18.40
CA LEU A 123 34.48 0.81 -18.96
C LEU A 123 34.17 0.70 -20.47
N SER A 124 34.93 -0.09 -21.22
CA SER A 124 34.64 -0.34 -22.65
C SER A 124 33.35 -1.15 -22.83
N ILE A 125 33.12 -2.17 -22.00
CA ILE A 125 31.87 -2.93 -22.00
C ILE A 125 30.69 -2.01 -21.64
N LEU A 126 30.82 -1.18 -20.60
CA LEU A 126 29.77 -0.24 -20.18
C LEU A 126 29.46 0.80 -21.26
N THR A 127 30.48 1.36 -21.93
CA THR A 127 30.27 2.34 -23.01
C THR A 127 29.63 1.72 -24.25
N VAL A 128 30.02 0.50 -24.63
CA VAL A 128 29.37 -0.25 -25.73
C VAL A 128 27.93 -0.60 -25.36
N ALA A 129 27.67 -1.05 -24.13
CA ALA A 129 26.34 -1.33 -23.64
C ALA A 129 25.46 -0.06 -23.65
N ALA A 130 25.97 1.06 -23.11
CA ALA A 130 25.28 2.34 -23.11
C ALA A 130 24.97 2.85 -24.53
N LYS A 131 25.92 2.73 -25.47
CA LYS A 131 25.72 3.09 -26.88
C LYS A 131 24.62 2.23 -27.50
N LYS A 132 24.64 0.91 -27.29
CA LYS A 132 23.60 -0.01 -27.81
C LYS A 132 22.22 0.30 -27.22
N THR A 133 22.15 0.57 -25.91
CA THR A 133 20.90 0.97 -25.25
C THR A 133 20.39 2.30 -25.80
N LEU A 134 21.26 3.29 -26.00
CA LEU A 134 20.87 4.58 -26.58
C LEU A 134 20.35 4.43 -28.01
N THR A 135 21.01 3.61 -28.85
CA THR A 135 20.53 3.33 -30.21
C THR A 135 19.19 2.62 -30.22
N LEU A 136 18.95 1.68 -29.30
CA LEU A 136 17.64 1.02 -29.16
C LEU A 136 16.55 2.00 -28.69
N VAL A 137 16.82 2.83 -27.68
CA VAL A 137 15.83 3.78 -27.13
C VAL A 137 15.51 4.92 -28.10
N LEU A 138 16.46 5.28 -28.98
CA LEU A 138 16.26 6.29 -30.03
C LEU A 138 15.69 5.69 -31.33
N ASP A 139 15.49 4.38 -31.43
CA ASP A 139 14.82 3.75 -32.57
C ASP A 139 13.33 4.16 -32.57
N PRO A 140 12.79 4.74 -33.65
CA PRO A 140 11.37 5.07 -33.76
C PRO A 140 10.44 3.88 -33.46
N PHE A 141 10.88 2.67 -33.81
CA PHE A 141 10.08 1.46 -33.60
C PHE A 141 10.09 0.99 -32.15
N PHE A 142 11.12 1.32 -31.35
CA PHE A 142 11.19 0.92 -29.95
C PHE A 142 9.97 1.44 -29.19
N TRP A 143 9.66 2.73 -29.28
CA TRP A 143 8.52 3.31 -28.57
C TRP A 143 7.17 2.84 -29.14
N MET A 144 7.10 2.47 -30.42
CA MET A 144 5.90 1.84 -31.00
C MET A 144 5.65 0.46 -30.36
N TYR A 145 6.63 -0.44 -30.37
CA TYR A 145 6.48 -1.76 -29.76
C TYR A 145 6.39 -1.69 -28.23
N PHE A 146 7.11 -0.76 -27.60
CA PHE A 146 6.98 -0.48 -26.17
C PHE A 146 5.58 0.01 -25.84
N SER A 147 4.97 0.87 -26.66
CA SER A 147 3.58 1.29 -26.44
C SER A 147 2.62 0.12 -26.52
N TRP A 148 2.87 -0.87 -27.39
CA TRP A 148 2.06 -2.09 -27.46
C TRP A 148 2.15 -2.92 -26.18
N THR A 149 3.30 -2.91 -25.49
CA THR A 149 3.40 -3.55 -24.17
C THR A 149 2.54 -2.88 -23.10
N TRP A 150 2.17 -1.61 -23.26
CA TRP A 150 1.25 -0.90 -22.36
C TRP A 150 -0.20 -0.93 -22.83
N LEU A 151 -0.42 -0.99 -24.15
CA LEU A 151 -1.76 -1.06 -24.75
C LEU A 151 -2.40 -2.43 -24.51
N PHE A 152 -1.64 -3.49 -24.77
CA PHE A 152 -2.04 -4.85 -24.41
C PHE A 152 -1.64 -5.11 -22.98
N TRP A 153 -2.54 -5.72 -22.20
CA TRP A 153 -2.28 -5.97 -20.80
C TRP A 153 -0.90 -6.61 -20.59
N PRO A 154 0.06 -5.93 -19.93
CA PRO A 154 1.42 -6.40 -19.84
C PRO A 154 1.49 -7.57 -18.88
N TRP A 155 1.35 -8.78 -19.42
CA TRP A 155 1.54 -10.02 -18.67
C TRP A 155 2.85 -10.05 -17.89
N PHE A 156 3.92 -9.48 -18.46
CA PHE A 156 5.20 -9.35 -17.78
C PHE A 156 5.11 -8.50 -16.50
N ILE A 157 4.32 -7.42 -16.50
CA ILE A 157 4.08 -6.59 -15.31
C ILE A 157 3.23 -7.36 -14.30
N ALA A 158 2.16 -8.02 -14.72
CA ALA A 158 1.31 -8.82 -13.83
C ALA A 158 2.10 -9.96 -13.15
N VAL A 159 2.89 -10.72 -13.91
CA VAL A 159 3.75 -11.80 -13.40
C VAL A 159 4.87 -11.24 -12.52
N GLY A 160 5.49 -10.12 -12.92
CA GLY A 160 6.49 -9.44 -12.10
C GLY A 160 5.93 -8.97 -10.75
N LEU A 161 4.72 -8.41 -10.74
CA LEU A 161 4.01 -8.02 -9.52
C LEU A 161 3.69 -9.23 -8.64
N ALA A 162 3.22 -10.35 -9.22
CA ALA A 162 3.01 -11.59 -8.46
C ALA A 162 4.31 -12.10 -7.82
N GLY A 163 5.40 -12.15 -8.58
CA GLY A 163 6.71 -12.57 -8.07
C GLY A 163 7.20 -11.67 -6.94
N TYR A 164 7.07 -10.35 -7.09
CA TYR A 164 7.39 -9.39 -6.06
C TYR A 164 6.49 -9.55 -4.82
N GLY A 165 5.19 -9.73 -5.01
CA GLY A 165 4.23 -9.96 -3.94
C GLY A 165 4.54 -11.21 -3.12
N ILE A 166 4.89 -12.32 -3.78
CA ILE A 166 5.32 -13.58 -3.12
C ILE A 166 6.64 -13.37 -2.35
N TYR A 167 7.61 -12.67 -2.94
CA TYR A 167 8.86 -12.32 -2.28
C TYR A 167 8.62 -11.50 -1.00
N CYS A 168 7.81 -10.44 -1.10
CA CYS A 168 7.45 -9.61 0.04
C CYS A 168 6.65 -10.41 1.09
N PHE A 169 5.75 -11.29 0.67
CA PHE A 169 4.98 -12.15 1.57
C PHE A 169 5.89 -13.10 2.35
N ARG A 170 6.88 -13.71 1.70
CA ARG A 170 7.89 -14.53 2.39
C ARG A 170 8.64 -13.72 3.44
N LYS A 171 9.07 -12.50 3.11
CA LYS A 171 9.76 -11.62 4.05
C LYS A 171 8.85 -11.18 5.21
N HIS A 172 7.57 -10.96 4.94
CA HIS A 172 6.57 -10.63 5.95
C HIS A 172 6.32 -11.80 6.91
N TRP A 173 6.24 -13.02 6.37
CA TRP A 173 6.14 -14.24 7.16
C TRP A 173 7.34 -14.44 8.10
N LEU A 174 8.54 -14.02 7.68
CA LEU A 174 9.75 -14.03 8.50
C LEU A 174 9.82 -12.86 9.52
N GLY A 175 8.88 -11.92 9.49
CA GLY A 175 8.85 -10.76 10.38
C GLY A 175 9.82 -9.63 9.99
N GLU A 176 10.40 -9.68 8.80
CA GLU A 176 11.44 -8.73 8.34
C GLU A 176 10.91 -7.68 7.34
N ALA A 177 9.62 -7.74 6.98
CA ALA A 177 9.07 -6.88 5.95
C ALA A 177 8.92 -5.42 6.39
N ASN A 178 9.41 -4.52 5.54
CA ASN A 178 9.21 -3.08 5.64
C ASN A 178 7.81 -2.67 5.18
N ALA A 179 7.37 -1.47 5.54
CA ALA A 179 6.04 -0.96 5.15
C ALA A 179 5.81 -0.95 3.63
N PHE A 180 6.84 -0.65 2.83
CA PHE A 180 6.78 -0.69 1.36
C PHE A 180 6.61 -2.12 0.82
N GLU A 181 7.16 -3.12 1.50
CA GLU A 181 7.02 -4.52 1.12
C GLU A 181 5.64 -5.05 1.49
N GLN A 182 5.08 -4.62 2.63
CA GLN A 182 3.68 -4.89 2.96
C GLN A 182 2.72 -4.27 1.92
N LEU A 183 2.98 -3.03 1.50
CA LEU A 183 2.25 -2.40 0.39
C LEU A 183 2.43 -3.20 -0.92
N GLY A 184 3.62 -3.74 -1.17
CA GLY A 184 3.91 -4.65 -2.29
C GLY A 184 3.02 -5.90 -2.30
N ILE A 185 2.79 -6.52 -1.14
CA ILE A 185 1.88 -7.67 -1.02
C ILE A 185 0.47 -7.26 -1.40
N VAL A 186 -0.03 -6.17 -0.82
CA VAL A 186 -1.40 -5.68 -1.00
C VAL A 186 -1.67 -5.28 -2.46
N THR A 187 -0.77 -4.50 -3.05
CA THR A 187 -0.82 -4.10 -4.46
C THR A 187 -0.83 -5.31 -5.38
N SER A 188 0.04 -6.30 -5.15
CA SER A 188 0.08 -7.54 -5.93
C SER A 188 -1.24 -8.29 -5.84
N VAL A 189 -1.74 -8.53 -4.63
CA VAL A 189 -2.98 -9.30 -4.40
C VAL A 189 -4.17 -8.63 -5.10
N PHE A 190 -4.35 -7.32 -4.91
CA PHE A 190 -5.49 -6.62 -5.52
C PHE A 190 -5.36 -6.47 -7.03
N THR A 191 -4.14 -6.37 -7.56
CA THR A 191 -3.92 -6.37 -9.02
C THR A 191 -4.38 -7.69 -9.61
N TRP A 192 -4.00 -8.81 -8.99
CA TRP A 192 -4.40 -10.15 -9.41
C TRP A 192 -5.88 -10.48 -9.15
N LEU A 193 -6.50 -9.78 -8.21
CA LEU A 193 -7.91 -9.95 -7.90
C LEU A 193 -8.83 -9.12 -8.81
N THR A 194 -8.45 -7.90 -9.16
CA THR A 194 -9.38 -6.92 -9.78
C THR A 194 -9.00 -6.48 -11.19
N LEU A 195 -7.73 -6.56 -11.56
CA LEU A 195 -7.24 -5.99 -12.82
C LEU A 195 -6.80 -7.09 -13.79
N VAL A 196 -6.07 -8.10 -13.33
CA VAL A 196 -5.67 -9.26 -14.15
C VAL A 196 -6.87 -10.01 -14.74
N PRO A 197 -7.94 -10.33 -13.98
CA PRO A 197 -9.02 -11.13 -14.54
C PRO A 197 -9.77 -10.42 -15.68
N PRO A 198 -10.22 -9.15 -15.53
CA PRO A 198 -10.81 -8.42 -16.65
C PRO A 198 -9.83 -8.28 -17.81
N ALA A 199 -8.55 -8.03 -17.55
CA ALA A 199 -7.57 -7.90 -18.62
C ALA A 199 -7.35 -9.19 -19.40
N TYR A 200 -7.36 -10.35 -18.73
CA TYR A 200 -7.23 -11.66 -19.33
C TYR A 200 -8.30 -11.90 -20.40
N PHE A 201 -9.56 -11.63 -20.06
CA PHE A 201 -10.69 -11.89 -20.95
C PHE A 201 -10.89 -10.82 -22.02
N ASN A 202 -10.37 -9.60 -21.81
CA ASN A 202 -10.60 -8.47 -22.72
C ASN A 202 -9.39 -8.12 -23.60
N GLY A 203 -8.19 -8.60 -23.28
CA GLY A 203 -6.95 -8.35 -24.02
C GLY A 203 -6.33 -6.97 -23.77
N TYR A 204 -7.14 -5.93 -23.58
CA TYR A 204 -6.70 -4.59 -23.18
C TYR A 204 -7.62 -4.00 -22.11
N LEU A 205 -7.08 -3.08 -21.31
CA LEU A 205 -7.83 -2.32 -20.32
C LEU A 205 -7.60 -0.84 -20.55
N GLU A 206 -8.68 -0.09 -20.69
CA GLU A 206 -8.65 1.37 -20.80
C GLU A 206 -9.73 2.01 -19.92
N GLY A 207 -9.40 3.15 -19.30
CA GLY A 207 -10.35 3.99 -18.60
C GLY A 207 -10.74 3.51 -17.20
N TRP A 208 -12.04 3.31 -16.98
CA TRP A 208 -12.66 3.16 -15.66
C TRP A 208 -12.15 1.98 -14.80
N PRO A 209 -11.68 0.83 -15.34
CA PRO A 209 -11.20 -0.29 -14.50
C PRO A 209 -10.01 0.08 -13.62
N TYR A 210 -9.12 0.95 -14.09
CA TYR A 210 -8.00 1.44 -13.30
C TYR A 210 -8.47 2.29 -12.11
N VAL A 211 -9.52 3.10 -12.31
CA VAL A 211 -10.09 3.91 -11.23
C VAL A 211 -10.74 3.00 -10.18
N PHE A 212 -11.40 1.93 -10.60
CA PHE A 212 -11.89 0.89 -9.70
C PHE A 212 -10.77 0.20 -8.94
N PHE A 213 -9.70 -0.20 -9.61
CA PHE A 213 -8.52 -0.77 -8.95
C PHE A 213 -7.98 0.18 -7.88
N LEU A 214 -7.86 1.48 -8.18
CA LEU A 214 -7.40 2.48 -7.22
C LEU A 214 -8.37 2.64 -6.05
N ALA A 215 -9.69 2.69 -6.29
CA ALA A 215 -10.70 2.79 -5.25
C ALA A 215 -10.71 1.53 -4.35
N TYR A 216 -10.70 0.35 -4.96
CA TYR A 216 -10.66 -0.94 -4.28
C TYR A 216 -9.36 -1.10 -3.48
N HIS A 217 -8.23 -0.73 -4.07
CA HIS A 217 -6.94 -0.74 -3.40
C HIS A 217 -6.97 0.20 -2.18
N TYR A 218 -7.42 1.46 -2.36
CA TYR A 218 -7.49 2.46 -1.29
C TYR A 218 -8.46 2.09 -0.16
N PHE A 219 -9.55 1.38 -0.46
CA PHE A 219 -10.54 0.92 0.53
C PHE A 219 -9.88 0.23 1.73
N PHE A 220 -8.91 -0.64 1.49
CA PHE A 220 -8.23 -1.37 2.56
C PHE A 220 -7.20 -0.53 3.34
N PHE A 221 -6.85 0.67 2.86
CA PHE A 221 -5.99 1.61 3.58
C PHE A 221 -6.76 2.60 4.46
N PHE A 222 -8.10 2.57 4.45
CA PHE A 222 -8.88 3.50 5.28
C PHE A 222 -8.57 3.41 6.77
N ASN A 223 -8.34 2.21 7.30
CA ASN A 223 -7.89 2.04 8.70
C ASN A 223 -6.61 2.84 9.00
N VAL A 224 -5.65 2.83 8.07
CA VAL A 224 -4.40 3.57 8.21
C VAL A 224 -4.62 5.08 8.08
N SER A 225 -5.46 5.50 7.13
CA SER A 225 -5.83 6.91 6.93
C SER A 225 -6.58 7.49 8.14
N VAL A 226 -7.53 6.74 8.69
CA VAL A 226 -8.29 7.11 9.90
C VAL A 226 -7.37 7.20 11.11
N ARG A 227 -6.47 6.23 11.30
CA ARG A 227 -5.49 6.22 12.39
C ARG A 227 -4.58 7.45 12.34
N LYS A 228 -4.01 7.72 11.16
CA LYS A 228 -3.17 8.91 10.93
C LYS A 228 -3.95 10.19 11.26
N ARG A 229 -5.22 10.28 10.86
CA ARG A 229 -6.08 11.43 11.13
C ARG A 229 -6.40 11.61 12.61
N LEU A 230 -6.64 10.52 13.35
CA LEU A 230 -7.07 10.59 14.75
C LEU A 230 -5.92 10.77 15.74
N TYR A 231 -4.77 10.17 15.45
CA TYR A 231 -3.68 10.03 16.41
C TYR A 231 -2.37 10.67 15.96
N GLY A 232 -2.25 11.02 14.67
CA GLY A 232 -1.02 11.58 14.12
C GLY A 232 0.09 10.56 13.90
N ASP A 233 -0.12 9.28 14.26
CA ASP A 233 0.85 8.21 14.12
C ASP A 233 0.30 6.99 13.36
N PHE A 234 1.20 6.08 12.99
CA PHE A 234 0.87 4.83 12.30
C PHE A 234 1.07 3.59 13.19
N TYR A 235 1.53 3.78 14.43
CA TYR A 235 1.89 2.69 15.33
C TYR A 235 0.66 1.87 15.74
N ALA A 236 0.86 0.57 15.92
CA ALA A 236 -0.14 -0.26 16.54
C ALA A 236 -0.16 0.03 18.04
N ARG A 237 -1.36 0.28 18.59
CA ARG A 237 -1.54 0.45 20.02
C ARG A 237 -1.60 -0.92 20.68
N THR A 238 -1.32 -0.95 21.98
CA THR A 238 -1.52 -2.16 22.79
C THR A 238 -2.97 -2.60 22.67
N HIS A 239 -3.16 -3.80 22.12
CA HIS A 239 -4.46 -4.42 21.91
C HIS A 239 -4.55 -5.67 22.78
N ASP A 240 -5.67 -5.86 23.46
CA ASP A 240 -5.93 -7.08 24.21
C ASP A 240 -6.35 -8.20 23.24
N PRO A 241 -5.60 -9.32 23.15
CA PRO A 241 -5.93 -10.45 22.29
C PRO A 241 -7.32 -11.05 22.50
N LYS A 242 -8.00 -10.75 23.63
CA LYS A 242 -9.40 -11.12 23.84
C LYS A 242 -10.32 -10.65 22.70
N TRP A 243 -10.02 -9.49 22.11
CA TRP A 243 -10.83 -8.89 21.05
C TRP A 243 -10.48 -9.39 19.64
N ASP A 244 -9.45 -10.23 19.51
CA ASP A 244 -9.06 -10.84 18.25
C ASP A 244 -9.98 -12.03 17.91
N VAL A 245 -11.18 -11.73 17.41
CA VAL A 245 -12.16 -12.75 17.00
C VAL A 245 -11.72 -13.42 15.71
N ASN A 246 -11.11 -14.59 15.90
CA ASN A 246 -10.43 -15.35 14.89
C ASN A 246 -11.28 -16.56 14.44
N THR A 247 -11.80 -16.52 13.21
CA THR A 247 -12.45 -17.69 12.58
C THR A 247 -11.42 -18.79 12.28
N PRO A 248 -11.82 -20.08 12.20
CA PRO A 248 -10.87 -21.17 11.94
C PRO A 248 -10.17 -20.97 10.59
N LEU A 249 -8.88 -21.31 10.51
CA LEU A 249 -8.03 -21.05 9.35
C LEU A 249 -8.65 -21.53 8.03
N TRP A 250 -9.22 -22.74 8.02
CA TRP A 250 -9.88 -23.33 6.85
C TRP A 250 -11.00 -22.45 6.30
N SER A 251 -11.78 -21.79 7.19
CA SER A 251 -12.86 -20.91 6.77
C SER A 251 -12.35 -19.61 6.15
N ARG A 252 -11.19 -19.11 6.58
CA ARG A 252 -10.54 -17.93 5.97
C ARG A 252 -9.96 -18.26 4.62
N ILE A 253 -9.33 -19.43 4.49
CA ILE A 253 -8.82 -19.93 3.21
C ILE A 253 -9.97 -20.11 2.24
N LEU A 254 -11.06 -20.76 2.66
CA LEU A 254 -12.25 -20.97 1.83
C LEU A 254 -12.88 -19.63 1.41
N PHE A 255 -12.97 -18.66 2.32
CA PHE A 255 -13.43 -17.31 2.01
C PHE A 255 -12.52 -16.64 0.97
N GLY A 256 -11.21 -16.63 1.18
CA GLY A 256 -10.25 -16.04 0.25
C GLY A 256 -10.29 -16.67 -1.15
N VAL A 257 -10.36 -18.00 -1.22
CA VAL A 257 -10.53 -18.73 -2.49
C VAL A 257 -11.87 -18.40 -3.14
N GLY A 258 -12.97 -18.35 -2.37
CA GLY A 258 -14.29 -17.96 -2.87
C GLY A 258 -14.30 -16.55 -3.44
N ILE A 259 -13.68 -15.58 -2.75
CA ILE A 259 -13.54 -14.21 -3.26
C ILE A 259 -12.71 -14.19 -4.55
N MET A 260 -11.59 -14.91 -4.61
CA MET A 260 -10.77 -15.01 -5.83
C MET A 260 -11.57 -15.59 -7.00
N VAL A 261 -12.21 -16.73 -6.81
CA VAL A 261 -13.03 -17.39 -7.84
C VAL A 261 -14.16 -16.46 -8.30
N GLY A 262 -14.85 -15.79 -7.39
CA GLY A 262 -15.94 -14.89 -7.74
C GLY A 262 -15.49 -13.68 -8.56
N HIS A 263 -14.28 -13.15 -8.32
CA HIS A 263 -13.74 -12.06 -9.15
C HIS A 263 -13.34 -12.52 -10.56
N TRP A 264 -12.81 -13.75 -10.69
CA TRP A 264 -12.51 -14.35 -11.98
C TRP A 264 -13.79 -14.69 -12.77
N LEU A 265 -14.82 -15.22 -12.09
CA LEU A 265 -16.14 -15.44 -12.69
C LEU A 265 -16.77 -14.12 -13.14
N ALA A 266 -16.66 -13.05 -12.35
CA ALA A 266 -17.20 -11.75 -12.74
C ALA A 266 -16.55 -11.20 -14.01
N ALA A 267 -15.25 -11.41 -14.17
CA ALA A 267 -14.52 -11.02 -15.37
C ALA A 267 -14.85 -11.89 -16.60
N PHE A 268 -15.20 -13.16 -16.38
CA PHE A 268 -15.64 -14.08 -17.43
C PHE A 268 -17.08 -13.83 -17.88
N GLU A 269 -17.97 -13.52 -16.95
CA GLU A 269 -19.40 -13.27 -17.20
C GLU A 269 -19.65 -11.91 -17.87
N GLY A 270 -18.81 -10.91 -17.56
CA GLY A 270 -18.97 -9.56 -18.09
C GLY A 270 -18.76 -9.49 -19.61
N PRO A 271 -19.53 -8.63 -20.32
CA PRO A 271 -19.28 -8.38 -21.73
C PRO A 271 -17.92 -7.71 -21.93
N GLU A 272 -17.41 -7.76 -23.16
CA GLU A 272 -16.18 -7.04 -23.54
C GLU A 272 -16.24 -5.57 -23.05
N LEU A 273 -15.31 -5.16 -22.20
CA LEU A 273 -15.34 -3.90 -21.46
C LEU A 273 -15.42 -2.67 -22.37
N HIS A 274 -14.87 -2.76 -23.58
CA HIS A 274 -14.96 -1.70 -24.57
C HIS A 274 -16.36 -1.49 -25.14
N ARG A 275 -17.27 -2.46 -25.00
CA ARG A 275 -18.69 -2.34 -25.35
C ARG A 275 -19.49 -1.65 -24.26
N LEU A 276 -18.94 -1.56 -23.04
CA LEU A 276 -19.60 -0.88 -21.93
C LEU A 276 -19.41 0.63 -22.11
N PRO A 277 -20.50 1.41 -22.26
CA PRO A 277 -20.37 2.85 -22.41
C PRO A 277 -19.71 3.44 -21.17
N GLY A 278 -18.60 4.15 -21.36
CA GLY A 278 -18.01 5.01 -20.35
C GLY A 278 -18.89 6.24 -20.08
N GLY A 279 -18.57 6.99 -19.03
CA GLY A 279 -19.21 8.27 -18.72
C GLY A 279 -20.49 8.16 -17.88
N TRP A 280 -21.50 8.96 -18.22
CA TRP A 280 -22.72 9.14 -17.41
C TRP A 280 -23.56 7.86 -17.25
N ALA A 281 -23.43 6.89 -18.16
CA ALA A 281 -24.09 5.60 -18.04
C ALA A 281 -23.69 4.83 -16.77
N ASN A 282 -22.51 5.12 -16.20
CA ASN A 282 -22.00 4.48 -14.99
C ASN A 282 -22.17 5.35 -13.74
N VAL A 283 -22.96 6.43 -13.77
CA VAL A 283 -23.17 7.33 -12.62
C VAL A 283 -23.71 6.56 -11.40
N GLY A 284 -24.67 5.65 -11.60
CA GLY A 284 -25.19 4.82 -10.51
C GLY A 284 -24.10 3.97 -9.84
N ILE A 285 -23.16 3.46 -10.64
CA ILE A 285 -22.02 2.69 -10.16
C ILE A 285 -21.04 3.59 -9.38
N TRP A 286 -20.73 4.79 -9.89
CA TRP A 286 -19.89 5.76 -9.19
C TRP A 286 -20.49 6.19 -7.85
N ILE A 287 -21.80 6.45 -7.82
CA ILE A 287 -22.54 6.76 -6.58
C ILE A 287 -22.40 5.59 -5.60
N LEU A 288 -22.56 4.35 -6.06
CA LEU A 288 -22.42 3.15 -5.22
C LEU A 288 -21.02 3.02 -4.61
N ILE A 289 -19.96 3.26 -5.39
CA ILE A 289 -18.58 3.29 -4.89
C ILE A 289 -18.42 4.38 -3.84
N VAL A 290 -18.88 5.61 -4.12
CA VAL A 290 -18.76 6.72 -3.16
C VAL A 290 -19.48 6.40 -1.86
N ILE A 291 -20.71 5.87 -1.91
CA ILE A 291 -21.46 5.42 -0.72
C ILE A 291 -20.67 4.35 0.04
N THR A 292 -20.09 3.38 -0.66
CA THR A 292 -19.25 2.32 -0.07
C THR A 292 -18.04 2.90 0.66
N MET A 293 -17.33 3.83 0.02
CA MET A 293 -16.13 4.47 0.57
C MET A 293 -16.48 5.32 1.82
N LEU A 294 -17.54 6.12 1.73
CA LEU A 294 -18.02 6.94 2.86
C LEU A 294 -18.49 6.07 4.03
N MET A 295 -19.29 5.03 3.74
CA MET A 295 -19.76 4.09 4.75
C MET A 295 -18.61 3.40 5.47
N HIS A 296 -17.61 2.91 4.75
CA HIS A 296 -16.44 2.26 5.34
C HIS A 296 -15.61 3.24 6.17
N TYR A 297 -15.38 4.44 5.63
CA TYR A 297 -14.62 5.50 6.29
C TYR A 297 -15.28 5.92 7.61
N ASP A 298 -16.57 6.24 7.57
CA ASP A 298 -17.32 6.67 8.75
C ASP A 298 -17.41 5.56 9.79
N SER A 299 -17.67 4.31 9.36
CA SER A 299 -17.70 3.17 10.28
C SER A 299 -16.37 2.98 11.00
N THR A 300 -15.27 3.06 10.26
CA THR A 300 -13.91 2.95 10.81
C THR A 300 -13.59 4.12 11.74
N LEU A 301 -13.99 5.34 11.37
CA LEU A 301 -13.80 6.56 12.16
C LEU A 301 -14.54 6.50 13.50
N TYR A 302 -15.83 6.13 13.48
CA TYR A 302 -16.62 5.97 14.69
C TYR A 302 -16.06 4.84 15.54
N LEU A 303 -15.76 3.68 14.97
CA LEU A 303 -15.18 2.58 15.72
C LEU A 303 -13.85 2.99 16.39
N ALA A 304 -12.91 3.56 15.64
CA ALA A 304 -11.61 4.00 16.15
C ALA A 304 -11.74 5.03 17.28
N ARG A 305 -12.73 5.92 17.23
CA ARG A 305 -12.95 6.93 18.28
C ARG A 305 -13.30 6.32 19.64
N TYR A 306 -14.01 5.18 19.65
CA TYR A 306 -14.53 4.54 20.87
C TYR A 306 -13.77 3.26 21.29
N SER A 307 -13.10 2.57 20.37
CA SER A 307 -12.38 1.32 20.66
C SER A 307 -10.85 1.44 20.65
N GLU A 308 -10.24 2.21 19.73
CA GLU A 308 -8.77 2.26 19.60
C GLU A 308 -8.10 3.19 20.63
N LYS A 309 -8.86 3.93 21.46
CA LYS A 309 -8.31 4.83 22.49
C LYS A 309 -8.01 4.16 23.83
N VAL A 310 -8.40 2.92 24.03
CA VAL A 310 -8.29 2.22 25.32
C VAL A 310 -8.10 0.73 25.06
N VAL A 311 -7.27 0.08 25.87
CA VAL A 311 -6.96 -1.37 25.80
C VAL A 311 -8.23 -2.23 25.74
N VAL A 312 -9.33 -1.72 26.31
CA VAL A 312 -10.64 -2.33 26.37
C VAL A 312 -11.66 -1.32 25.82
N PRO A 313 -12.52 -1.67 24.85
CA PRO A 313 -13.56 -0.78 24.33
C PRO A 313 -14.44 -0.25 25.47
N THR A 314 -14.67 1.06 25.52
CA THR A 314 -15.38 1.69 26.66
C THR A 314 -16.89 1.55 26.58
N ALA A 315 -17.45 1.47 25.36
CA ALA A 315 -18.89 1.46 25.15
C ALA A 315 -19.27 0.87 23.78
N VAL A 316 -20.52 0.43 23.65
CA VAL A 316 -21.11 0.01 22.37
C VAL A 316 -21.31 1.22 21.47
N VAL A 317 -20.78 1.17 20.25
CA VAL A 317 -20.91 2.26 19.27
C VAL A 317 -22.28 2.18 18.60
N GLN A 318 -23.12 3.19 18.84
CA GLN A 318 -24.47 3.25 18.28
C GLN A 318 -24.67 4.44 17.32
N PHE A 319 -23.59 5.11 16.90
CA PHE A 319 -23.65 6.34 16.10
C PHE A 319 -23.10 6.13 14.68
N GLY A 320 -23.49 7.02 13.76
CA GLY A 320 -23.10 6.92 12.36
C GLY A 320 -23.75 5.70 11.68
N PRO A 321 -23.00 4.98 10.81
CA PRO A 321 -23.51 3.80 10.11
C PRO A 321 -24.06 2.69 11.03
N TYR A 322 -23.57 2.62 12.27
CA TYR A 322 -24.02 1.68 13.29
C TYR A 322 -25.49 1.88 13.73
N ARG A 323 -26.13 3.00 13.36
CA ARG A 323 -27.56 3.24 13.62
C ARG A 323 -28.48 2.43 12.70
N TRP A 324 -28.00 2.04 11.53
CA TRP A 324 -28.80 1.36 10.51
C TRP A 324 -28.52 -0.15 10.47
N VAL A 325 -27.25 -0.52 10.67
CA VAL A 325 -26.79 -1.92 10.64
C VAL A 325 -25.76 -2.14 11.74
N ARG A 326 -25.73 -3.34 12.34
CA ARG A 326 -24.78 -3.68 13.42
C ARG A 326 -23.33 -3.77 12.96
N HIS A 327 -23.11 -4.25 11.72
CA HIS A 327 -21.77 -4.50 11.18
C HIS A 327 -21.53 -3.72 9.88
N PRO A 328 -21.48 -2.37 9.92
CA PRO A 328 -21.39 -1.56 8.71
C PRO A 328 -20.06 -1.71 7.96
N ILE A 329 -18.97 -2.11 8.63
CA ILE A 329 -17.70 -2.43 7.96
C ILE A 329 -17.87 -3.64 7.04
N TYR A 330 -18.52 -4.72 7.50
CA TYR A 330 -18.78 -5.89 6.65
C TYR A 330 -19.74 -5.57 5.51
N ALA A 331 -20.79 -4.80 5.81
CA ALA A 331 -21.72 -4.33 4.80
C ALA A 331 -21.02 -3.51 3.71
N SER A 332 -20.10 -2.62 4.09
CA SER A 332 -19.33 -1.83 3.12
C SER A 332 -18.42 -2.71 2.24
N THR A 333 -17.82 -3.78 2.78
CA THR A 333 -17.03 -4.72 1.97
C THR A 333 -17.91 -5.52 1.00
N MET A 334 -19.11 -5.93 1.44
CA MET A 334 -20.09 -6.56 0.56
C MET A 334 -20.54 -5.61 -0.55
N LEU A 335 -20.75 -4.33 -0.23
CA LEU A 335 -21.13 -3.29 -1.18
C LEU A 335 -20.01 -3.00 -2.19
N LEU A 336 -18.73 -3.09 -1.77
CA LEU A 336 -17.58 -2.99 -2.66
C LEU A 336 -17.59 -4.09 -3.72
N PHE A 337 -17.80 -5.34 -3.30
CA PHE A 337 -17.90 -6.46 -4.23
C PHE A 337 -19.12 -6.32 -5.13
N ALA A 338 -20.24 -5.80 -4.58
CA ALA A 338 -21.42 -5.54 -5.36
C ALA A 338 -21.19 -4.47 -6.43
N ALA A 339 -20.48 -3.40 -6.09
CA ALA A 339 -20.09 -2.36 -7.04
C ALA A 339 -19.18 -2.91 -8.15
N TYR A 340 -18.21 -3.76 -7.80
CA TYR A 340 -17.33 -4.41 -8.77
C TYR A 340 -18.09 -5.30 -9.77
N CYS A 341 -18.93 -6.21 -9.28
CA CYS A 341 -19.73 -7.07 -10.17
C CYS A 341 -20.74 -6.28 -11.01
N THR A 342 -21.34 -5.23 -10.43
CA THR A 342 -22.27 -4.35 -11.17
C THR A 342 -21.53 -3.58 -12.26
N ALA A 343 -20.28 -3.16 -12.03
CA ALA A 343 -19.47 -2.49 -13.03
C ALA A 343 -19.13 -3.41 -14.21
N LEU A 344 -18.83 -4.68 -13.93
CA LEU A 344 -18.60 -5.72 -14.92
C LEU A 344 -19.89 -6.29 -15.54
N ARG A 345 -21.08 -5.86 -15.08
CA ARG A 345 -22.38 -6.40 -15.51
C ARG A 345 -22.49 -7.92 -15.32
N ALA A 346 -21.99 -8.42 -14.19
CA ALA A 346 -21.91 -9.82 -13.84
C ALA A 346 -22.86 -10.18 -12.67
N PRO A 347 -24.18 -10.33 -12.91
CA PRO A 347 -25.17 -10.59 -11.86
C PRO A 347 -25.04 -11.97 -11.18
N LEU A 348 -24.60 -13.02 -11.89
CA LEU A 348 -24.40 -14.34 -11.29
C LEU A 348 -23.22 -14.32 -10.32
N SER A 349 -22.14 -13.66 -10.73
CA SER A 349 -20.95 -13.47 -9.91
C SER A 349 -21.22 -12.57 -8.70
N LEU A 350 -22.09 -11.56 -8.85
CA LEU A 350 -22.62 -10.77 -7.74
C LEU A 350 -23.30 -11.66 -6.70
N LEU A 351 -24.25 -12.51 -7.13
CA LEU A 351 -24.96 -13.41 -6.23
C LEU A 351 -24.01 -14.37 -5.53
N PHE A 352 -23.04 -14.93 -6.26
CA PHE A 352 -22.02 -15.81 -5.72
C PHE A 352 -21.16 -15.12 -4.64
N LEU A 353 -20.61 -13.94 -4.93
CA LEU A 353 -19.80 -13.20 -3.96
C LEU A 353 -20.60 -12.79 -2.73
N LEU A 354 -21.86 -12.37 -2.89
CA LEU A 354 -22.74 -12.07 -1.77
C LEU A 354 -23.01 -13.32 -0.92
N ALA A 355 -23.25 -14.49 -1.54
CA ALA A 355 -23.42 -15.74 -0.81
C ALA A 355 -22.17 -16.12 -0.02
N VAL A 356 -20.99 -16.05 -0.63
CA VAL A 356 -19.69 -16.30 0.05
C VAL A 356 -19.50 -15.35 1.23
N CYS A 357 -19.78 -14.06 1.05
CA CYS A 357 -19.71 -13.07 2.13
C CYS A 357 -20.69 -13.34 3.24
N LEU A 358 -21.95 -13.65 2.93
CA LEU A 358 -22.98 -13.93 3.93
C LEU A 358 -22.61 -15.14 4.79
N VAL A 359 -22.11 -16.23 4.20
CA VAL A 359 -21.69 -17.42 4.96
C VAL A 359 -20.55 -17.10 5.91
N TYR A 360 -19.51 -16.40 5.43
CA TYR A 360 -18.34 -16.09 6.25
C TYR A 360 -18.62 -14.99 7.30
N TYR A 361 -19.17 -13.85 6.89
CA TYR A 361 -19.44 -12.73 7.78
C TYR A 361 -20.54 -13.04 8.79
N ASN A 362 -21.55 -13.86 8.47
CA ASN A 362 -22.53 -14.27 9.48
C ASN A 362 -21.88 -15.09 10.61
N LYS A 363 -20.96 -16.01 10.26
CA LYS A 363 -20.21 -16.77 11.26
C LYS A 363 -19.32 -15.86 12.11
N LYS A 364 -18.59 -14.94 11.48
CA LYS A 364 -17.71 -14.00 12.19
C LYS A 364 -18.51 -13.04 13.09
N ALA A 365 -19.57 -12.45 12.56
CA ALA A 365 -20.44 -11.53 13.28
C ALA A 365 -21.11 -12.19 14.49
N LYS A 366 -21.50 -13.46 14.42
CA LYS A 366 -22.02 -14.20 15.58
C LYS A 366 -21.00 -14.32 16.71
N MET A 367 -19.76 -14.70 16.38
CA MET A 367 -18.68 -14.79 17.39
C MET A 367 -18.35 -13.42 18.01
N GLU A 368 -18.35 -12.36 17.19
CA GLU A 368 -18.16 -10.99 17.68
C GLU A 368 -19.34 -10.52 18.55
N GLU A 369 -20.57 -10.86 18.17
CA GLU A 369 -21.78 -10.58 18.94
C GLU A 369 -21.79 -11.30 20.29
N GLU A 370 -21.38 -12.58 20.33
CA GLU A 370 -21.24 -13.34 21.58
C GLU A 370 -20.23 -12.69 22.54
N LEU A 371 -19.07 -12.26 22.01
CA LEU A 371 -18.06 -11.54 22.78
C LEU A 371 -18.55 -10.17 23.28
N MET A 372 -19.31 -9.45 22.45
CA MET A 372 -19.93 -8.17 22.81
C MET A 372 -20.97 -8.35 23.92
N VAL A 373 -21.79 -9.40 23.86
CA VAL A 373 -22.76 -9.74 24.92
C VAL A 373 -22.04 -10.13 26.21
N GLU A 374 -20.97 -10.92 26.15
CA GLU A 374 -20.17 -11.28 27.33
C GLU A 374 -19.57 -10.04 28.02
N SER A 375 -19.13 -9.05 27.22
CA SER A 375 -18.39 -7.89 27.73
C SER A 375 -19.27 -6.70 28.14
N PHE A 376 -20.36 -6.45 27.40
CA PHE A 376 -21.26 -5.30 27.62
C PHE A 376 -22.65 -5.69 28.15
N GLY A 377 -22.97 -6.98 28.20
CA GLY A 377 -24.22 -7.50 28.71
C GLY A 377 -25.44 -6.86 28.05
N GLN A 378 -26.35 -6.35 28.89
CA GLN A 378 -27.61 -5.76 28.47
C GLN A 378 -27.45 -4.59 27.50
N SER A 379 -26.38 -3.78 27.63
CA SER A 379 -26.17 -2.62 26.76
C SER A 379 -26.02 -3.01 25.28
N TYR A 380 -25.47 -4.20 24.99
CA TYR A 380 -25.38 -4.69 23.63
C TYR A 380 -26.69 -5.34 23.16
N SER A 381 -27.37 -6.07 24.06
CA SER A 381 -28.70 -6.64 23.77
C SER A 381 -29.70 -5.56 23.39
N ASP A 382 -29.79 -4.46 24.16
CA ASP A 382 -30.67 -3.33 23.86
C ASP A 382 -30.34 -2.68 22.50
N TYR A 383 -29.05 -2.61 22.16
CA TYR A 383 -28.61 -2.13 20.85
C TYR A 383 -29.00 -3.08 19.72
N ALA A 384 -28.84 -4.39 19.92
CA ALA A 384 -29.19 -5.40 18.93
C ALA A 384 -30.71 -5.48 18.69
N ASP A 385 -31.52 -5.25 19.72
CA ASP A 385 -32.97 -5.16 19.61
C ASP A 385 -33.42 -3.90 18.84
N LYS A 386 -32.73 -2.79 19.08
CA LYS A 386 -32.95 -1.52 18.36
C LYS A 386 -32.53 -1.61 16.90
N VAL A 387 -31.40 -2.25 16.60
CA VAL A 387 -30.83 -2.39 15.26
C VAL A 387 -30.91 -3.84 14.80
N ARG A 388 -32.09 -4.20 14.28
CA ARG A 388 -32.41 -5.57 13.87
C ARG A 388 -31.47 -6.10 12.77
N HIS A 389 -31.09 -5.25 11.83
CA HIS A 389 -30.29 -5.62 10.65
C HIS A 389 -28.79 -5.74 10.97
N LYS A 390 -28.17 -6.81 10.51
CA LYS A 390 -26.74 -7.12 10.61
C LYS A 390 -25.95 -6.45 9.50
N PHE A 391 -26.34 -6.62 8.24
CA PHE A 391 -25.54 -6.20 7.08
C PHE A 391 -26.33 -5.36 6.08
N ILE A 392 -27.51 -5.82 5.68
CA ILE A 392 -28.33 -5.19 4.65
C ILE A 392 -29.54 -4.56 5.34
N PRO A 393 -29.67 -3.22 5.31
CA PRO A 393 -30.84 -2.59 5.88
C PRO A 393 -32.10 -3.17 5.22
N PHE A 394 -33.10 -3.53 6.03
CA PHE A 394 -34.39 -4.10 5.62
C PHE A 394 -34.42 -5.56 5.15
N VAL A 395 -33.28 -6.26 5.05
CA VAL A 395 -33.25 -7.66 4.62
C VAL A 395 -32.72 -8.57 5.72
N TYR A 396 -31.49 -8.31 6.19
CA TYR A 396 -30.81 -9.14 7.16
C TYR A 396 -29.73 -8.36 7.89
#